data_AF-N6UA68-F1
#
_entry.id   AF-N6UA68-F1
#
_cell.length_a   1.000
_cell.length_b   1.000
_cell.length_c   1.000
_cell.angle_alpha   90.00
_cell.angle_beta   90.00
_cell.angle_gamma   90.00
#
_symmetry.space_group_name_H-M   'P 1'
#
loop_
_entity.id
_entity.type
_entity.pdbx_description
1 polymer ?
#
loop_
_entity_poly.entity_id
_entity_poly.type
_entity_poly.pdbx_seq_one_letter_code
_entity_poly.pdbx_strand_id
1 'polypeptide(L)'
;MRPSLTLIGSVIFFLFIGQSLWSIYSIWQSPKCNPSIHHKCFHSILNDNPKLDLAVYLSDGSVPRFLVLNIKEFDYRNAWDRHGTMVRRNGSLYIDTLISATGRSSDQDLKVVVSGLLSQHAVPQSSTFNLLKEEEAGKASKPVPHLKSRYAVYMCTEELHLPHK
;
A
#
# COMPACT_ATOMS: atom_id res chain seq x y z
N MET A 1 51.76 -30.13 30.14
CA MET A 1 51.68 -28.66 30.23
C MET A 1 50.34 -28.30 30.85
N ARG A 2 50.32 -27.57 31.98
CA ARG A 2 49.06 -27.13 32.61
C ARG A 2 48.56 -25.89 31.85
N PRO A 3 47.33 -25.88 31.33
CA PRO A 3 46.81 -24.71 30.65
C PRO A 3 46.77 -23.53 31.63
N SER A 4 47.27 -22.38 31.17
CA SER A 4 47.21 -21.13 31.92
C SER A 4 45.76 -20.73 32.19
N LEU A 5 45.47 -20.25 33.39
CA LEU A 5 44.14 -19.77 33.79
C LEU A 5 43.64 -18.64 32.87
N THR A 6 44.56 -17.83 32.33
CA THR A 6 44.27 -16.77 31.36
C THR A 6 43.80 -17.31 30.02
N LEU A 7 44.31 -18.47 29.60
CA LEU A 7 43.92 -19.13 28.35
C LEU A 7 42.50 -19.70 28.46
N ILE A 8 42.16 -20.27 29.61
CA ILE A 8 40.79 -20.74 29.91
C ILE A 8 39.81 -19.56 29.91
N GLY A 9 40.15 -18.47 30.59
CA GLY A 9 39.31 -17.27 30.63
C GLY A 9 39.09 -16.64 29.25
N SER A 10 40.13 -16.60 28.42
CA SER A 10 40.03 -16.09 27.05
C SER A 10 39.10 -16.94 26.18
N VAL A 11 39.16 -18.27 26.28
CA VAL A 11 38.29 -19.17 25.49
C VAL A 11 36.82 -18.99 25.89
N ILE A 12 36.53 -18.91 27.18
CA ILE A 12 35.16 -18.68 27.68
C ILE A 12 34.62 -17.34 27.18
N PHE A 13 35.45 -16.30 27.20
CA PHE A 13 35.07 -14.97 26.70
C PHE A 13 34.70 -14.99 25.22
N PHE A 14 35.48 -15.67 24.37
CA PHE A 14 35.15 -15.79 22.94
C PHE A 14 33.88 -16.61 22.69
N LEU A 15 33.65 -17.68 23.45
CA LEU A 15 32.39 -18.44 23.37
C LEU A 15 31.18 -17.57 23.74
N PHE A 16 31.33 -16.74 24.77
CA PHE A 16 30.27 -15.81 25.18
C PHE A 16 29.98 -14.76 24.10
N ILE A 17 31.02 -14.20 23.47
CA ILE A 17 30.85 -13.27 22.34
C ILE A 17 30.17 -13.98 21.17
N GLY A 18 30.61 -15.19 20.81
CA GLY A 18 30.01 -15.96 19.73
C GLY A 18 28.52 -16.24 19.96
N GLN A 19 28.15 -16.63 21.18
CA GLN A 19 26.75 -16.85 21.55
C GLN A 19 25.92 -15.56 21.52
N SER A 20 26.52 -14.45 21.93
CA SER A 20 25.87 -13.13 21.90
C SER A 20 25.62 -12.68 20.46
N LEU A 21 26.61 -12.85 19.58
CA LEU A 21 26.48 -12.57 18.15
C LEU A 21 25.42 -13.48 17.50
N TRP A 22 25.40 -14.78 17.84
CA TRP A 22 24.40 -15.72 17.35
C TRP A 22 22.97 -15.33 17.77
N SER A 23 22.79 -14.92 19.02
CA SER A 23 21.50 -14.48 19.56
C SER A 23 20.99 -13.21 18.87
N ILE A 24 21.88 -12.27 18.55
CA ILE A 24 21.51 -11.09 17.78
C ILE A 24 21.15 -11.49 16.36
N TYR A 25 22.00 -12.27 15.69
CA TYR A 25 21.77 -12.72 14.32
C TYR A 25 20.43 -13.47 14.14
N SER A 26 20.05 -14.31 15.11
CA SER A 26 18.79 -15.07 15.04
C SER A 26 17.54 -14.20 15.14
N ILE A 27 17.60 -13.03 15.77
CA ILE A 27 16.48 -12.07 15.82
C ILE A 27 16.28 -11.35 14.48
N TRP A 28 17.37 -11.11 13.74
CA TRP A 28 17.31 -10.45 12.43
C TRP A 28 16.84 -11.38 11.31
N GLN A 29 16.83 -12.70 11.53
CA GLN A 29 16.35 -13.64 10.54
C GLN A 29 14.83 -13.67 10.52
N SER A 30 14.23 -13.38 9.36
CA SER A 30 12.79 -13.48 9.15
C SER A 30 12.30 -14.89 9.53
N PRO A 31 11.21 -15.02 10.29
CA PRO A 31 10.73 -16.32 10.72
C PRO A 31 10.26 -17.10 9.50
N LYS A 32 10.87 -18.27 9.26
CA LYS A 32 10.54 -19.12 8.11
C LYS A 32 9.30 -19.95 8.42
N CYS A 33 8.36 -19.95 7.49
CA CYS A 33 7.26 -20.92 7.50
C CYS A 33 7.83 -22.32 7.35
N ASN A 34 7.82 -23.10 8.44
CA ASN A 34 8.21 -24.50 8.39
C ASN A 34 6.93 -25.36 8.27
N PRO A 35 6.71 -26.08 7.15
CA PRO A 35 5.51 -26.89 6.97
C PRO A 35 5.38 -28.03 7.99
N SER A 36 6.46 -28.40 8.67
CA SER A 36 6.48 -29.45 9.70
C SER A 36 6.13 -28.97 11.11
N ILE A 37 6.06 -27.65 11.34
CA ILE A 37 5.63 -27.07 12.61
C ILE A 37 4.28 -26.42 12.35
N HIS A 38 3.25 -26.96 13.00
CA HIS A 38 1.80 -26.77 12.77
C HIS A 38 1.25 -25.33 12.96
N HIS A 39 2.01 -24.29 12.62
CA HIS A 39 1.53 -22.91 12.60
C HIS A 39 0.86 -22.63 11.25
N LYS A 40 -0.37 -22.11 11.29
CA LYS A 40 -1.03 -21.56 10.11
C LYS A 40 -0.08 -20.52 9.52
N CYS A 41 0.29 -20.59 8.25
CA CYS A 41 1.03 -19.49 7.64
C CYS A 41 0.02 -18.52 7.01
N PHE A 42 0.29 -17.22 7.12
CA PHE A 42 -0.39 -16.26 6.28
C PHE A 42 -0.02 -16.58 4.83
N HIS A 43 -1.05 -16.85 4.06
CA HIS A 43 -0.98 -17.14 2.64
C HIS A 43 -1.66 -16.00 1.90
N SER A 44 -0.94 -15.33 0.99
CA SER A 44 -1.55 -14.33 0.13
C SER A 44 -2.32 -15.03 -0.98
N ILE A 45 -3.52 -14.54 -1.29
CA ILE A 45 -4.33 -15.06 -2.41
C ILE A 45 -3.62 -14.83 -3.75
N LEU A 46 -2.76 -13.82 -3.85
CA LEU A 46 -1.99 -13.54 -5.06
C LEU A 46 -0.91 -14.60 -5.35
N ASN A 47 -0.51 -15.40 -4.34
CA ASN A 47 0.45 -16.49 -4.51
C ASN A 47 -0.09 -17.57 -5.46
N ASP A 48 -1.41 -17.81 -5.43
CA ASP A 48 -2.07 -18.86 -6.22
C ASP A 48 -2.29 -18.47 -7.70
N ASN A 49 -1.80 -17.32 -8.13
CA ASN A 49 -2.02 -16.78 -9.47
C ASN A 49 -3.50 -16.73 -9.89
N PRO A 50 -4.37 -16.11 -9.07
CA PRO A 50 -5.78 -16.00 -9.39
C PRO A 50 -5.99 -15.13 -10.62
N LYS A 51 -7.00 -15.48 -11.43
CA LYS A 51 -7.53 -14.58 -12.45
C LYS A 51 -8.34 -13.48 -11.78
N LEU A 52 -7.93 -12.23 -11.96
CA LEU A 52 -8.57 -11.06 -11.36
C LEU A 52 -9.19 -10.19 -12.45
N ASP A 53 -10.31 -9.55 -12.14
CA ASP A 53 -10.93 -8.50 -12.94
C ASP A 53 -10.74 -7.15 -12.23
N LEU A 54 -10.39 -6.12 -13.01
CA LEU A 54 -10.15 -4.76 -12.54
C LEU A 54 -11.22 -3.83 -13.09
N ALA A 55 -11.95 -3.16 -12.22
CA ALA A 55 -12.91 -2.13 -12.57
C ALA A 55 -12.57 -0.81 -11.86
N VAL A 56 -12.50 0.28 -12.61
CA VAL A 56 -12.25 1.61 -12.07
C VAL A 56 -13.48 2.47 -12.27
N TYR A 57 -13.96 3.04 -11.18
CA TYR A 57 -15.10 3.92 -11.16
C TYR A 57 -14.69 5.32 -10.70
N LEU A 58 -15.42 6.31 -11.18
CA LEU A 58 -15.41 7.66 -10.64
C LEU A 58 -16.71 7.91 -9.89
N SER A 59 -16.60 8.50 -8.71
CA SER A 59 -17.73 8.91 -7.88
C SER A 59 -17.53 10.34 -7.40
N ASP A 60 -18.61 11.09 -7.24
CA ASP A 60 -18.62 12.40 -6.59
C ASP A 60 -19.02 12.32 -5.11
N GLY A 61 -18.97 11.11 -4.52
CA GLY A 61 -19.47 10.82 -3.18
C GLY A 61 -20.93 10.34 -3.19
N SER A 62 -21.60 10.37 -4.34
CA SER A 62 -22.94 9.82 -4.52
C SER A 62 -22.96 8.57 -5.41
N VAL A 63 -24.02 7.77 -5.28
CA VAL A 63 -24.36 6.66 -6.19
C VAL A 63 -25.37 7.24 -7.20
N PRO A 64 -25.18 7.12 -8.53
CA PRO A 64 -24.42 6.09 -9.25
C PRO A 64 -22.95 6.40 -9.51
N ARG A 65 -22.12 5.35 -9.50
CA ARG A 65 -20.70 5.41 -9.86
C ARG A 65 -20.52 5.27 -11.37
N PHE A 66 -19.69 6.10 -11.97
CA PHE A 66 -19.40 6.06 -13.41
C PHE A 66 -18.23 5.11 -13.68
N LEU A 67 -18.47 4.03 -14.42
CA LEU A 67 -17.41 3.12 -14.85
C LEU A 67 -16.52 3.79 -15.90
N VAL A 68 -15.23 3.87 -15.64
CA VAL A 68 -14.23 4.45 -16.57
C VAL A 68 -13.41 3.37 -17.25
N LEU A 69 -13.04 2.34 -16.50
CA LEU A 69 -12.19 1.27 -16.98
C LEU A 69 -12.71 -0.06 -16.47
N ASN A 70 -12.80 -1.04 -17.35
CA ASN A 70 -13.08 -2.41 -16.97
C ASN A 70 -12.16 -3.31 -17.78
N ILE A 71 -11.31 -4.05 -17.09
CA ILE A 71 -10.35 -4.98 -17.66
C ILE A 71 -10.64 -6.34 -17.05
N LYS A 72 -11.03 -7.29 -17.91
CA LYS A 72 -11.15 -8.70 -17.54
C LYS A 72 -9.79 -9.35 -17.59
N GLU A 73 -9.55 -10.32 -16.72
CA GLU A 73 -8.27 -11.03 -16.63
C GLU A 73 -7.08 -10.06 -16.55
N PHE A 74 -7.16 -9.12 -15.61
CA PHE A 74 -6.13 -8.15 -15.29
C PHE A 74 -4.83 -8.85 -14.86
N ASP A 75 -3.77 -8.64 -15.63
CA ASP A 75 -2.43 -9.09 -15.31
C ASP A 75 -1.75 -8.13 -14.33
N TYR A 76 -1.78 -8.50 -13.04
CA TYR A 76 -1.22 -7.71 -11.96
C TYR A 76 0.31 -7.81 -11.81
N ARG A 77 0.97 -8.70 -12.57
CA ARG A 77 2.43 -8.87 -12.51
C ARG A 77 3.16 -7.87 -13.41
N ASN A 78 2.48 -7.33 -14.40
CA ASN A 78 3.03 -6.37 -15.34
C ASN A 78 2.56 -4.95 -15.01
N ALA A 79 3.51 -4.03 -14.87
CA ALA A 79 3.20 -2.63 -14.69
C ALA A 79 2.51 -2.08 -15.94
N TRP A 80 1.43 -1.34 -15.75
CA TRP A 80 0.59 -0.86 -16.85
C TRP A 80 0.08 0.56 -16.57
N ASP A 81 0.19 1.43 -17.57
CA ASP A 81 -0.38 2.77 -17.59
C ASP A 81 -1.53 2.86 -18.61
N ARG A 82 -2.66 3.45 -18.20
CA ARG A 82 -3.83 3.70 -19.05
C ARG A 82 -4.37 5.10 -18.86
N HIS A 83 -4.69 5.71 -19.98
CA HIS A 83 -5.38 6.98 -20.02
C HIS A 83 -6.88 6.76 -19.85
N GLY A 84 -7.45 7.33 -18.80
CA GLY A 84 -8.89 7.36 -18.55
C GLY A 84 -9.56 8.57 -19.20
N THR A 85 -10.86 8.46 -19.45
CA THR A 85 -11.67 9.59 -19.91
C THR A 85 -11.88 10.59 -18.78
N MET A 86 -11.61 11.87 -19.05
CA MET A 86 -11.77 12.98 -18.10
C MET A 86 -13.24 13.35 -17.93
N VAL A 87 -13.75 13.32 -16.69
CA VAL A 87 -15.10 13.78 -16.34
C VAL A 87 -15.07 15.27 -15.98
N ARG A 88 -15.95 16.07 -16.60
CA ARG A 88 -15.97 17.55 -16.51
C ARG A 88 -16.92 18.13 -15.44
N ARG A 89 -17.44 17.33 -14.51
CA ARG A 89 -18.39 17.84 -13.49
C ARG A 89 -17.64 18.46 -12.31
N ASN A 90 -18.03 19.69 -11.97
CA ASN A 90 -17.48 20.45 -10.85
C ASN A 90 -17.94 19.85 -9.51
N GLY A 91 -17.00 19.25 -8.76
CA GLY A 91 -17.24 18.66 -7.44
C GLY A 91 -16.00 17.96 -6.89
N SER A 92 -16.06 17.49 -5.64
CA SER A 92 -15.04 16.59 -5.08
C SER A 92 -15.17 15.23 -5.76
N LEU A 93 -14.13 14.82 -6.48
CA LEU A 93 -14.16 13.61 -7.28
C LEU A 93 -13.27 12.54 -6.64
N TYR A 94 -13.81 11.34 -6.51
CA TYR A 94 -13.18 10.14 -5.99
C TYR A 94 -12.98 9.13 -7.12
N ILE A 95 -11.86 8.41 -7.08
CA ILE A 95 -11.59 7.26 -7.92
C ILE A 95 -11.64 6.00 -7.07
N ASP A 96 -12.52 5.08 -7.41
CA ASP A 96 -12.68 3.79 -6.75
C ASP A 96 -12.15 2.71 -7.68
N THR A 97 -11.06 2.08 -7.28
CA THR A 97 -10.52 0.90 -7.97
C THR A 97 -11.00 -0.35 -7.27
N LEU A 98 -11.64 -1.21 -8.04
CA LEU A 98 -12.27 -2.45 -7.62
C LEU A 98 -11.53 -3.62 -8.27
N ILE A 99 -10.99 -4.50 -7.45
CA ILE A 99 -10.36 -5.74 -7.90
C ILE A 99 -11.19 -6.90 -7.34
N SER A 100 -11.58 -7.81 -8.23
CA SER A 100 -12.39 -8.98 -7.89
C SER A 100 -11.88 -10.22 -8.60
N ALA A 101 -12.22 -11.42 -8.11
CA ALA A 101 -11.88 -12.66 -8.80
C ALA A 101 -12.78 -12.88 -10.02
N THR A 102 -12.19 -13.23 -11.16
CA THR A 102 -12.92 -13.44 -12.43
C THR A 102 -13.95 -14.57 -12.27
N GLY A 103 -15.20 -14.31 -12.69
CA GLY A 103 -16.25 -15.33 -12.75
C GLY A 103 -16.99 -15.62 -11.44
N ARG A 104 -16.74 -14.86 -10.37
CA ARG A 104 -17.51 -14.96 -9.12
C ARG A 104 -18.37 -13.70 -8.91
N SER A 105 -19.69 -13.88 -9.02
CA SER A 105 -20.69 -12.81 -8.96
C SER A 105 -21.26 -12.56 -7.55
N SER A 106 -20.68 -13.16 -6.50
CA SER A 106 -21.22 -13.05 -5.14
C SER A 106 -20.60 -11.84 -4.42
N ASP A 107 -21.44 -11.02 -3.79
CA ASP A 107 -21.06 -9.86 -2.96
C ASP A 107 -20.23 -10.26 -1.71
N GLN A 108 -20.06 -11.57 -1.48
CA GLN A 108 -19.19 -12.17 -0.46
C GLN A 108 -17.77 -12.49 -0.97
N ASP A 109 -17.50 -12.36 -2.26
CA ASP A 109 -16.20 -12.67 -2.84
C ASP A 109 -15.25 -11.46 -2.79
N LEU A 110 -14.00 -11.77 -2.46
CA LEU A 110 -12.83 -10.89 -2.35
C LEU A 110 -12.91 -9.66 -3.26
N LYS A 111 -13.36 -8.55 -2.68
CA LYS A 111 -13.53 -7.27 -3.35
C LYS A 111 -12.63 -6.27 -2.67
N VAL A 112 -11.45 -6.04 -3.25
CA VAL A 112 -10.55 -5.01 -2.77
C VAL A 112 -10.99 -3.70 -3.39
N VAL A 113 -11.37 -2.74 -2.54
CA VAL A 113 -11.74 -1.38 -2.95
C VAL A 113 -10.65 -0.44 -2.48
N VAL A 114 -10.01 0.23 -3.43
CA VAL A 114 -9.05 1.30 -3.17
C VAL A 114 -9.65 2.59 -3.66
N SER A 115 -10.00 3.47 -2.73
CA SER A 115 -10.59 4.78 -3.01
C SER A 115 -9.56 5.89 -2.82
N GLY A 116 -9.45 6.78 -3.80
CA GLY A 116 -8.56 7.93 -3.77
C GLY A 116 -9.27 9.23 -4.11
N LEU A 117 -8.84 10.33 -3.49
CA LEU A 117 -9.33 11.66 -3.85
C LEU A 117 -8.58 12.18 -5.08
N LEU A 118 -9.32 12.46 -6.17
CA LEU A 118 -8.82 13.08 -7.40
C LEU A 118 -8.85 14.60 -7.34
N SER A 119 -9.73 15.22 -6.54
CA SER A 119 -9.73 16.68 -6.36
C SER A 119 -8.65 17.13 -5.39
N GLN A 120 -7.82 18.09 -5.80
CA GLN A 120 -6.89 18.80 -4.94
C GLN A 120 -7.25 20.28 -4.93
N HIS A 121 -7.47 20.84 -3.75
CA HIS A 121 -7.72 22.27 -3.60
C HIS A 121 -6.37 22.99 -3.58
N ALA A 122 -6.09 23.85 -4.56
CA ALA A 122 -4.93 24.74 -4.47
C ALA A 122 -5.34 25.96 -3.63
N VAL A 123 -4.68 26.14 -2.49
CA VAL A 123 -4.81 27.36 -1.71
C VAL A 123 -3.99 28.44 -2.43
N PRO A 124 -4.60 29.56 -2.84
CA PRO A 124 -3.87 30.62 -3.51
C PRO A 124 -2.85 31.24 -2.54
N GLN A 125 -1.57 31.26 -2.91
CA GLN A 125 -0.48 31.78 -2.07
C GLN A 125 -0.68 33.25 -1.67
N SER A 126 -1.44 34.02 -2.47
CA SER A 126 -1.78 35.42 -2.17
C SER A 126 -2.70 35.58 -0.97
N SER A 127 -3.53 34.58 -0.62
CA SER A 127 -4.43 34.67 0.54
C SER A 127 -3.76 34.26 1.85
N THR A 128 -2.77 33.37 1.82
CA THR A 128 -2.03 32.97 3.04
C THR A 128 -1.07 34.05 3.50
N PHE A 129 -0.47 34.82 2.58
CA PHE A 129 0.40 35.95 2.92
C PHE A 129 -0.36 37.20 3.38
N ASN A 130 -1.65 37.34 3.02
CA ASN A 130 -2.46 38.49 3.42
C ASN A 130 -3.07 38.38 4.84
N LEU A 131 -2.84 37.28 5.56
CA LEU A 131 -3.28 37.14 6.96
C LEU A 131 -2.38 37.91 7.95
N LEU A 132 -1.24 38.44 7.50
CA LEU A 132 -0.30 39.24 8.29
C LEU A 132 -0.39 40.74 7.99
N LYS A 133 -1.24 41.16 7.04
CA LYS A 133 -1.53 42.57 6.77
C LYS A 133 -2.90 42.90 7.35
N GLU A 134 -2.90 43.44 8.56
CA GLU A 134 -4.04 44.22 9.04
C GLU A 134 -4.21 45.43 8.10
N GLU A 135 -5.41 45.55 7.50
CA GLU A 135 -6.14 46.81 7.23
C GLU A 135 -6.86 46.94 5.88
N GLU A 136 -6.78 46.00 4.95
CA GLU A 136 -7.66 46.06 3.76
C GLU A 136 -8.45 44.78 3.57
N ALA A 137 -9.79 44.90 3.58
CA ALA A 137 -10.75 43.85 3.27
C ALA A 137 -10.60 43.41 1.80
N GLY A 138 -9.51 42.71 1.51
CA GLY A 138 -9.19 42.14 0.22
C GLY A 138 -10.20 41.03 -0.11
N LYS A 139 -10.77 41.11 -1.32
CA LYS A 139 -11.72 40.13 -1.87
C LYS A 139 -11.29 38.70 -1.50
N ALA A 140 -12.15 37.99 -0.77
CA ALA A 140 -11.93 36.60 -0.39
C ALA A 140 -11.68 35.75 -1.65
N SER A 141 -10.42 35.40 -1.89
CA SER A 141 -10.02 34.57 -3.02
C SER A 141 -10.49 33.15 -2.77
N LYS A 142 -11.48 32.68 -3.54
CA LYS A 142 -12.00 31.32 -3.42
C LYS A 142 -10.94 30.32 -3.89
N PRO A 143 -10.69 29.23 -3.15
CA PRO A 143 -9.79 28.17 -3.63
C PRO A 143 -10.37 27.55 -4.91
N VAL A 144 -9.51 27.33 -5.90
CA VAL A 144 -9.88 26.68 -7.17
C VAL A 144 -9.58 25.19 -7.05
N PRO A 145 -10.56 24.31 -7.32
CA PRO A 145 -10.31 22.87 -7.34
C PRO A 145 -9.50 22.51 -8.60
N HIS A 146 -8.35 21.87 -8.40
CA HIS A 146 -7.59 21.22 -9.47
C HIS A 146 -7.85 19.72 -9.45
N LEU A 147 -7.87 19.10 -10.63
CA LEU A 147 -8.00 17.66 -10.75
C LEU A 147 -6.61 17.04 -10.87
N LYS A 148 -6.32 16.01 -10.07
CA LYS A 148 -5.11 15.21 -10.22
C LYS A 148 -5.15 14.50 -11.57
N SER A 149 -4.09 14.68 -12.36
CA SER A 149 -3.96 14.04 -13.67
C SER A 149 -3.54 12.57 -13.59
N ARG A 150 -2.99 12.13 -12.45
CA ARG A 150 -2.45 10.79 -12.26
C ARG A 150 -2.94 10.18 -10.96
N TYR A 151 -3.27 8.90 -11.03
CA TYR A 151 -3.65 8.05 -9.91
C TYR A 151 -2.89 6.73 -10.02
N ALA A 152 -2.30 6.29 -8.92
CA ALA A 152 -1.48 5.08 -8.87
C ALA A 152 -2.06 4.11 -7.86
N VAL A 153 -2.14 2.84 -8.24
CA VAL A 153 -2.52 1.74 -7.36
C VAL A 153 -1.29 0.87 -7.18
N TYR A 154 -0.92 0.64 -5.92
CA TYR A 154 0.20 -0.23 -5.57
C TYR A 154 -0.34 -1.57 -5.09
N MET A 155 0.26 -2.66 -5.57
CA MET A 155 -0.10 -4.01 -5.21
C MET A 155 1.17 -4.78 -4.83
N CYS A 156 1.15 -5.43 -3.67
CA CYS A 156 2.25 -6.29 -3.22
C CYS A 156 2.07 -7.67 -3.87
N THR A 157 2.88 -7.96 -4.88
CA THR A 157 2.82 -9.21 -5.66
C THR A 157 3.85 -10.24 -5.22
N GLU A 158 4.66 -9.93 -4.22
CA GLU A 158 5.67 -10.85 -3.67
C GLU A 158 5.01 -12.02 -2.96
N GLU A 159 5.61 -13.21 -3.12
CA GLU A 159 5.13 -14.43 -2.46
C GLU A 159 5.28 -14.31 -0.94
N LEU A 160 4.13 -14.26 -0.26
CA LEU A 160 4.10 -14.06 1.19
C LEU A 160 3.90 -15.39 1.91
N HIS A 161 4.90 -15.79 2.69
CA HIS A 161 4.85 -16.94 3.60
C HIS A 161 5.28 -16.51 4.99
N LEU A 162 4.38 -15.85 5.72
CA LEU A 162 4.63 -15.40 7.09
C LEU A 162 4.03 -16.38 8.09
N PRO A 163 4.74 -16.78 9.15
CA PRO A 163 4.15 -17.62 10.18
C PRO A 163 3.10 -16.85 10.98
N HIS A 164 1.93 -17.46 11.19
CA HIS A 164 0.94 -16.93 12.12
C HIS A 164 1.40 -17.20 13.55
N LYS A 165 1.45 -16.14 14.35
CA LYS A 165 1.84 -16.18 15.75
C LYS A 165 0.91 -17.07 16.57
#